data_AF-A0A7R9K7Y3-F1
#
_entry.id   AF-A0A7R9K7Y3-F1
#
_cell.length_a   1.000
_cell.length_b   1.000
_cell.length_c   1.000
_cell.angle_alpha   90.00
_cell.angle_beta   90.00
_cell.angle_gamma   90.00
#
_symmetry.space_group_name_H-M   'P 1'
#
loop_
_entity.id
_entity.type
_entity.pdbx_description
1 polymer ?
#
loop_
_entity_poly.entity_id
_entity_poly.type
_entity_poly.pdbx_seq_one_letter_code
_entity_poly.pdbx_strand_id
1 'polypeptide(L)'
;QAENPRAALSFYWEPLKRCVRVEGRVEKVPEEESDSYFHSRPLESQIGSSVSAQSTPIPSRETLTQRELQLTAEYGDGKKELPRPSHWGGYVVIPESVEFWQGQTTRIHDRIHFRRPRSGEQPDGVMLHQGESGWVYERLSP
;
A
#
# COMPACT_ATOMS: atom_id res chain seq x y z
N GLN A 1 17.86 4.01 -3.35
CA GLN A 1 16.68 3.93 -4.23
C GLN A 1 16.22 2.48 -4.24
N ALA A 2 14.91 2.19 -4.26
CA ALA A 2 14.45 0.79 -4.32
C ALA A 2 14.94 0.15 -5.63
N GLU A 3 15.48 -1.06 -5.55
CA GLU A 3 16.07 -1.76 -6.72
C GLU A 3 15.03 -2.04 -7.81
N ASN A 4 13.76 -2.21 -7.43
CA ASN A 4 12.65 -2.44 -8.34
C ASN A 4 11.39 -1.68 -7.87
N PRO A 5 11.03 -0.53 -8.47
CA PRO A 5 9.89 0.29 -8.06
C PRO A 5 8.57 -0.24 -8.64
N ARG A 6 8.26 -1.52 -8.39
CA ARG A 6 7.04 -2.19 -8.86
C ARG A 6 6.41 -2.96 -7.71
N ALA A 7 5.09 -2.88 -7.58
CA ALA A 7 4.36 -3.62 -6.55
C ALA A 7 2.98 -4.08 -7.05
N ALA A 8 2.44 -5.07 -6.35
CA ALA A 8 1.09 -5.54 -6.48
C ALA A 8 0.40 -5.53 -5.10
N LEU A 9 -0.85 -5.09 -5.06
CA LEU A 9 -1.70 -5.08 -3.86
C LEU A 9 -2.87 -6.04 -4.08
N SER A 10 -3.31 -6.68 -3.00
CA SER A 10 -4.47 -7.58 -3.01
C SER A 10 -5.37 -7.28 -1.83
N PHE A 11 -6.59 -6.83 -2.11
CA PHE A 11 -7.63 -6.58 -1.12
C PHE A 11 -8.65 -7.70 -1.20
N TYR A 12 -8.67 -8.58 -0.21
CA TYR A 12 -9.63 -9.68 -0.15
C TYR A 12 -10.67 -9.43 0.93
N TRP A 13 -11.93 -9.34 0.50
CA TRP A 13 -13.09 -9.22 1.38
C TRP A 13 -13.87 -10.53 1.34
N GLU A 14 -13.50 -11.45 2.23
CA GLU A 14 -14.08 -12.79 2.32
C GLU A 14 -15.62 -12.76 2.41
N PRO A 15 -16.26 -11.94 3.26
CA PRO A 15 -17.72 -11.98 3.40
C PRO A 15 -18.45 -11.52 2.13
N LEU A 16 -17.80 -10.69 1.32
CA LEU A 16 -18.33 -10.18 0.06
C LEU A 16 -17.98 -11.09 -1.12
N LYS A 17 -17.08 -12.06 -0.92
CA LYS A 17 -16.44 -12.84 -1.97
C LYS A 17 -15.89 -11.92 -3.06
N ARG A 18 -15.15 -10.89 -2.64
CA ARG A 18 -14.56 -9.91 -3.55
C ARG A 18 -13.06 -9.85 -3.37
N CYS A 19 -12.35 -9.72 -4.49
CA CYS A 19 -10.94 -9.45 -4.50
C CYS A 19 -10.67 -8.27 -5.45
N VAL A 20 -9.87 -7.31 -5.00
CA VAL A 20 -9.34 -6.24 -5.85
C VAL A 20 -7.84 -6.37 -5.91
N ARG A 21 -7.30 -6.50 -7.12
CA ARG A 21 -5.86 -6.51 -7.36
C ARG A 21 -5.45 -5.18 -8.00
N VAL A 22 -4.38 -4.58 -7.51
CA VAL A 22 -3.81 -3.34 -8.09
C VAL A 22 -2.34 -3.59 -8.39
N GLU A 23 -1.92 -3.33 -9.61
CA GLU A 23 -0.53 -3.49 -10.05
C GLU A 23 -0.02 -2.17 -10.63
N GLY A 24 1.22 -1.80 -10.32
CA GLY A 24 1.75 -0.54 -10.78
C GLY A 24 3.17 -0.24 -10.33
N ARG A 25 3.62 0.95 -10.72
CA ARG A 25 4.89 1.52 -10.25
C ARG A 25 4.73 2.11 -8.86
N VAL A 26 5.82 2.11 -8.10
CA VAL A 26 5.86 2.63 -6.74
C VAL A 26 6.67 3.92 -6.71
N GLU A 27 6.13 4.95 -6.09
CA GLU A 27 6.83 6.21 -5.83
C GLU A 27 6.88 6.46 -4.33
N LYS A 28 7.98 7.05 -3.85
CA LYS A 28 8.09 7.46 -2.45
C LYS A 28 7.30 8.75 -2.26
N VAL A 29 6.51 8.80 -1.22
CA VAL A 29 5.75 9.99 -0.83
C VAL A 29 6.72 11.10 -0.39
N PRO A 30 6.42 12.39 -0.66
CA PRO A 30 7.25 13.50 -0.20
C PRO A 30 7.51 13.44 1.31
N GLU A 31 8.67 13.96 1.74
CA GLU A 31 9.06 13.93 3.16
C GLU A 31 8.07 14.71 4.03
N GLU A 32 7.61 15.87 3.56
CA GLU A 32 6.64 16.73 4.25
C GLU A 32 5.29 16.02 4.49
N GLU A 33 4.81 15.26 3.50
CA GLU A 33 3.58 14.47 3.63
C GLU A 33 3.79 13.29 4.60
N SER A 34 4.99 12.68 4.59
CA SER A 34 5.36 11.65 5.56
C SER A 34 5.46 12.22 6.98
N ASP A 35 6.02 13.42 7.16
CA ASP A 35 6.09 14.11 8.45
C ASP A 35 4.68 14.39 8.96
N SER A 36 3.83 15.02 8.13
CA SER A 36 2.45 15.33 8.51
C SER A 36 1.65 14.07 8.89
N TYR A 37 1.79 12.97 8.13
CA TYR A 37 1.12 11.72 8.44
C TYR A 37 1.70 11.04 9.68
N PHE A 38 3.01 11.13 9.92
CA PHE A 38 3.63 10.60 11.14
C PHE A 38 3.06 11.29 12.39
N HIS A 39 3.02 12.62 12.39
CA HIS A 39 2.56 13.42 13.53
C HIS A 39 1.04 13.35 13.75
N SER A 40 0.24 12.97 12.74
CA SER A 40 -1.19 12.74 12.92
C SER A 40 -1.53 11.42 13.64
N ARG A 41 -0.56 10.51 13.80
CA ARG A 41 -0.76 9.21 14.46
C ARG A 41 -0.73 9.36 15.99
N PRO A 42 -1.39 8.48 16.76
CA PRO A 42 -1.23 8.44 18.21
C PRO A 42 0.24 8.33 18.62
N LEU A 43 0.65 8.97 19.72
CA LEU A 43 2.04 8.99 20.16
C LEU A 43 2.63 7.57 20.34
N GLU A 44 1.87 6.62 20.87
CA GLU A 44 2.27 5.21 20.99
C GLU A 44 2.65 4.60 19.63
N SER A 45 1.91 4.94 18.57
CA SER A 45 2.20 4.50 17.21
C SER A 45 3.45 5.16 16.62
N GLN A 46 3.69 6.43 16.95
CA GLN A 46 4.91 7.14 16.59
C GLN A 46 6.12 6.49 17.27
N ILE A 47 6.04 6.28 18.59
CA ILE A 47 7.07 5.62 19.39
C ILE A 47 7.36 4.21 18.86
N GLY A 48 6.33 3.37 18.64
CA GLY A 48 6.53 2.02 18.13
C GLY A 48 7.23 1.97 16.77
N SER A 49 7.02 2.99 15.93
CA SER A 49 7.72 3.12 14.63
C SER A 49 9.18 3.56 14.79
N SER A 50 9.49 4.31 15.85
CA SER A 50 10.84 4.80 16.19
C SER A 50 11.68 3.81 17.02
N VAL A 51 11.04 2.83 17.67
CA VAL A 51 11.71 1.77 18.44
C VAL A 51 12.40 0.76 17.54
N SER A 52 11.87 0.53 16.33
CA SER A 52 12.26 -0.58 15.47
C SER A 52 12.99 -0.14 14.21
N ALA A 53 14.20 -0.67 14.00
CA ALA A 53 14.78 -0.82 12.67
C ALA A 53 14.14 -2.06 12.03
N GLN A 54 13.02 -1.85 11.33
CA GLN A 54 12.19 -2.96 10.85
C GLN A 54 13.01 -3.96 10.02
N SER A 55 12.81 -5.25 10.31
CA SER A 55 13.45 -6.38 9.63
C SER A 55 14.95 -6.60 9.92
N THR A 56 15.54 -5.91 10.90
CA THR A 56 16.92 -6.20 11.35
C THR A 56 16.94 -7.20 12.52
N PRO A 57 17.92 -8.13 12.59
CA PRO A 57 18.09 -9.02 13.73
C PRO A 57 18.37 -8.25 15.03
N ILE A 58 17.76 -8.68 16.13
CA ILE A 58 17.96 -8.11 17.48
C ILE A 58 18.22 -9.22 18.50
N PRO A 59 18.90 -8.94 19.63
CA PRO A 59 19.22 -9.96 20.63
C PRO A 59 17.99 -10.58 21.29
N SER A 60 16.98 -9.76 21.58
CA SER A 60 15.75 -10.21 22.25
C SER A 60 14.64 -9.16 22.17
N ARG A 61 13.44 -9.53 22.66
CA ARG A 61 12.30 -8.62 22.75
C ARG A 61 12.57 -7.44 23.70
N GLU A 62 13.31 -7.68 24.77
CA GLU A 62 13.62 -6.70 25.81
C GLU A 62 14.36 -5.48 25.24
N THR A 63 15.15 -5.66 24.18
CA THR A 63 15.79 -4.54 23.46
C THR A 63 14.76 -3.53 22.97
N LEU A 64 13.64 -3.98 22.39
CA LEU A 64 12.58 -3.10 21.91
C LEU A 64 11.82 -2.46 23.07
N THR A 65 11.48 -3.23 24.11
CA THR A 65 10.74 -2.72 25.27
C THR A 65 11.54 -1.68 26.07
N GLN A 66 12.85 -1.86 26.23
CA GLN A 66 13.70 -0.86 26.87
C GLN A 66 13.76 0.44 26.05
N ARG A 67 13.86 0.33 24.72
CA ARG A 67 13.86 1.50 23.83
C ARG A 67 12.52 2.23 23.83
N GLU A 68 11.42 1.48 23.86
CA GLU A 68 10.07 2.02 24.02
C GLU A 68 9.94 2.81 25.33
N LEU A 69 10.34 2.23 26.46
CA LEU A 69 10.31 2.90 27.76
C LEU A 69 11.14 4.20 27.76
N GLN A 70 12.31 4.19 27.13
CA GLN A 70 13.15 5.37 27.00
C GLN A 70 12.45 6.48 26.21
N LEU A 71 11.86 6.15 25.06
CA LEU A 71 11.14 7.13 24.23
C LEU A 71 9.86 7.61 24.90
N THR A 72 9.12 6.73 25.58
CA THR A 72 7.92 7.13 26.35
C THR A 72 8.29 8.07 27.51
N ALA A 73 9.40 7.82 28.21
CA ALA A 73 9.87 8.72 29.25
C ALA A 73 10.32 10.09 28.71
N GLU A 74 10.87 10.14 27.50
CA GLU A 74 11.37 11.37 26.88
C GLU A 74 10.29 12.21 26.18
N TYR A 75 9.33 11.56 25.52
CA TYR A 75 8.33 12.21 24.66
C TYR A 75 6.89 12.10 25.19
N GLY A 76 6.64 11.26 26.20
CA GLY A 76 5.30 10.95 26.71
C GLY A 76 4.58 12.10 27.41
N ASP A 77 5.29 13.14 27.85
CA ASP A 77 4.69 14.31 28.49
C ASP A 77 4.18 15.37 27.48
N GLY A 78 4.39 15.13 26.18
CA GLY A 78 3.92 15.98 25.09
C GLY A 78 4.66 17.33 24.97
N LYS A 79 5.70 17.58 25.75
CA LYS A 79 6.49 18.84 25.67
C LYS A 79 7.48 18.84 24.51
N LYS A 80 7.81 17.67 24.01
CA LYS A 80 8.70 17.46 22.85
C LYS A 80 7.97 16.65 21.81
N GLU A 81 8.15 17.03 20.56
CA GLU A 81 7.68 16.26 19.43
C GLU A 81 8.72 15.19 19.06
N LEU A 82 8.26 13.95 18.87
CA LEU A 82 9.13 12.86 18.44
C LEU A 82 9.43 13.04 16.95
N PRO A 83 10.69 13.23 16.53
CA PRO A 83 10.99 13.35 15.11
C PRO A 83 10.69 12.04 14.37
N ARG A 84 10.15 12.15 13.16
CA ARG A 84 9.95 11.00 12.27
C ARG A 84 11.31 10.33 11.97
N PRO A 85 11.45 9.01 12.14
CA PRO A 85 12.66 8.30 11.72
C PRO A 85 12.92 8.43 10.22
N SER A 86 14.17 8.62 9.80
CA SER A 86 14.53 8.82 8.38
C SER A 86 14.18 7.63 7.48
N HIS A 87 14.15 6.41 8.05
CA HIS A 87 13.73 5.19 7.36
C HIS A 87 12.21 5.00 7.27
N TRP A 88 11.43 5.82 8.00
CA TRP A 88 9.96 5.74 8.00
C TRP A 88 9.38 6.74 7.00
N GLY A 89 8.38 6.31 6.22
CA GLY A 89 7.67 7.17 5.28
C GLY A 89 6.64 6.41 4.46
N GLY A 90 5.97 7.14 3.57
CA GLY A 90 4.95 6.58 2.69
C GLY A 90 5.48 6.12 1.32
N TYR A 91 4.75 5.20 0.72
CA TYR A 91 4.84 4.87 -0.70
C TYR A 91 3.46 4.94 -1.33
N VAL A 92 3.40 5.38 -2.58
CA VAL A 92 2.18 5.36 -3.39
C VAL A 92 2.37 4.39 -4.56
N VAL A 93 1.37 3.54 -4.78
CA VAL A 93 1.30 2.69 -5.98
C VAL A 93 0.48 3.45 -7.02
N ILE A 94 1.12 3.82 -8.14
CA ILE A 94 0.44 4.43 -9.28
C ILE A 94 -0.14 3.30 -10.13
N PRO A 95 -1.46 3.12 -10.19
CA PRO A 95 -2.07 1.96 -10.83
C PRO A 95 -1.87 2.01 -12.34
N GLU A 96 -1.35 0.90 -12.88
CA GLU A 96 -1.29 0.62 -14.31
C GLU A 96 -2.28 -0.48 -14.72
N SER A 97 -2.69 -1.27 -13.75
CA SER A 97 -3.64 -2.38 -13.88
C SER A 97 -4.46 -2.52 -12.59
N VAL A 98 -5.77 -2.73 -12.73
CA VAL A 98 -6.69 -3.00 -11.61
C VAL A 98 -7.64 -4.13 -12.02
N GLU A 99 -7.70 -5.19 -11.24
CA GLU A 99 -8.65 -6.29 -11.46
C GLU A 99 -9.71 -6.30 -10.36
N PHE A 100 -10.97 -6.33 -10.77
CA PHE A 100 -12.11 -6.59 -9.90
C PHE A 100 -12.57 -8.02 -10.10
N TRP A 101 -12.43 -8.83 -9.05
CA TRP A 101 -12.90 -10.20 -9.00
C TRP A 101 -14.12 -10.29 -8.08
N GLN A 102 -15.17 -10.94 -8.57
CA GLN A 102 -16.38 -11.24 -7.81
C GLN A 102 -16.64 -12.76 -7.86
N GLY A 103 -16.65 -13.35 -6.67
CA GLY A 103 -16.93 -14.76 -6.48
C GLY A 103 -18.39 -15.08 -6.78
N GLN A 104 -18.59 -16.27 -7.32
CA GLN A 104 -19.88 -16.81 -7.77
C GLN A 104 -20.01 -18.24 -7.26
N THR A 105 -21.21 -18.67 -6.91
CA THR A 105 -21.46 -20.03 -6.39
C THR A 105 -21.22 -21.11 -7.45
N THR A 106 -21.39 -20.78 -8.72
CA THR A 106 -21.22 -21.66 -9.88
C THR A 106 -19.76 -21.87 -10.30
N ARG A 107 -18.79 -21.28 -9.58
CA ARG A 107 -17.34 -21.21 -9.93
C ARG A 107 -17.01 -20.39 -11.18
N ILE A 108 -18.02 -19.88 -11.88
CA ILE A 108 -17.84 -18.99 -13.02
C ILE A 108 -17.73 -17.57 -12.47
N HIS A 109 -16.56 -17.21 -11.95
CA HIS A 109 -16.32 -15.92 -11.31
C HIS A 109 -16.27 -14.78 -12.33
N ASP A 110 -16.72 -13.61 -11.91
CA ASP A 110 -16.58 -12.39 -12.71
C ASP A 110 -15.19 -11.81 -12.49
N ARG A 111 -14.50 -11.52 -13.59
CA ARG A 111 -13.21 -10.83 -13.59
C ARG A 111 -13.25 -9.70 -14.60
N ILE A 112 -13.23 -8.46 -14.12
CA ILE A 112 -13.14 -7.26 -14.95
C ILE A 112 -11.77 -6.65 -14.71
N HIS A 113 -10.96 -6.62 -15.76
CA HIS A 113 -9.58 -6.17 -15.70
C HIS A 113 -9.42 -4.84 -16.43
N PHE A 114 -9.04 -3.80 -15.69
CA PHE A 114 -8.68 -2.50 -16.22
C PHE A 114 -7.16 -2.42 -16.39
N ARG A 115 -6.71 -1.84 -17.50
CA ARG A 115 -5.29 -1.56 -17.75
C ARG A 115 -5.12 -0.34 -18.64
N ARG A 116 -3.89 0.20 -18.68
CA ARG A 116 -3.50 1.15 -19.73
C ARG A 116 -3.45 0.42 -21.09
N PRO A 117 -3.93 1.05 -22.18
CA PRO A 117 -3.85 0.47 -23.51
C PRO A 117 -2.38 0.35 -23.95
N ARG A 118 -2.10 -0.70 -24.73
CA ARG A 118 -0.79 -0.87 -25.38
C ARG A 118 -0.69 0.09 -26.58
N SER A 119 0.54 0.38 -27.00
CA SER A 119 0.74 1.26 -28.16
C SER A 119 0.04 0.71 -29.40
N GLY A 120 -0.82 1.53 -30.02
CA GLY A 120 -1.60 1.16 -31.20
C GLY A 120 -2.83 0.26 -30.93
N GLU A 121 -3.10 -0.09 -29.67
CA GLU A 121 -4.27 -0.89 -29.30
C GLU A 121 -5.55 -0.03 -29.37
N GLN A 122 -6.57 -0.54 -30.07
CA GLN A 122 -7.86 0.11 -30.21
C GLN A 122 -8.94 -0.79 -29.61
N PRO A 123 -9.82 -0.27 -28.73
CA PRO A 123 -10.97 -1.02 -28.22
C PRO A 123 -11.90 -1.45 -29.37
N ASP A 124 -12.21 -2.74 -29.44
CA ASP A 124 -13.13 -3.30 -30.43
C ASP A 124 -14.60 -3.27 -29.96
N GLY A 125 -14.83 -3.01 -28.66
CA GLY A 125 -16.15 -3.02 -28.05
C GLY A 125 -16.73 -4.42 -27.84
N VAL A 126 -15.96 -5.48 -28.12
CA VAL A 126 -16.37 -6.88 -28.00
C VAL A 126 -15.58 -7.59 -26.90
N MET A 127 -14.25 -7.57 -26.99
CA MET A 127 -13.35 -8.12 -25.97
C MET A 127 -12.71 -7.01 -25.15
N LEU A 128 -12.34 -5.91 -25.82
CA LEU A 128 -11.69 -4.76 -25.23
C LEU A 128 -12.59 -3.54 -25.33
N HIS A 129 -12.88 -2.95 -24.18
CA HIS A 129 -13.79 -1.81 -24.07
C HIS A 129 -13.05 -0.55 -23.63
N GLN A 130 -13.49 0.60 -24.12
CA GLN A 130 -12.97 1.90 -23.68
C GLN A 130 -13.47 2.20 -22.26
N GLY A 131 -12.55 2.50 -21.36
CA GLY A 131 -12.82 3.06 -20.04
C GLY A 131 -12.61 4.58 -19.99
N GLU A 132 -12.82 5.17 -18.83
CA GLU A 132 -12.57 6.59 -18.61
C GLU A 132 -11.07 6.91 -18.47
N SER A 133 -10.69 8.18 -18.63
CA SER A 133 -9.34 8.68 -18.31
C SER A 133 -8.19 7.88 -18.94
N GLY A 134 -8.38 7.37 -20.16
CA GLY A 134 -7.38 6.60 -20.90
C GLY A 134 -7.17 5.17 -20.39
N TRP A 135 -8.14 4.59 -19.69
CA TRP A 135 -8.16 3.17 -19.36
C TRP A 135 -8.88 2.36 -20.45
N VAL A 136 -8.52 1.10 -20.57
CA VAL A 136 -9.31 0.07 -21.27
C VAL A 136 -9.64 -1.04 -20.29
N TYR A 137 -10.72 -1.78 -20.56
CA TYR A 137 -11.06 -2.94 -19.75
C TYR A 137 -11.54 -4.12 -20.58
N GLU A 138 -11.30 -5.31 -20.05
CA GLU A 138 -11.67 -6.59 -20.65
C GLU A 138 -12.17 -7.55 -19.57
N ARG A 139 -12.94 -8.55 -19.99
CA ARG A 139 -13.37 -9.63 -19.11
C ARG A 139 -12.38 -10.79 -19.21
N LEU A 140 -11.92 -11.29 -18.07
CA LEU A 140 -11.05 -12.46 -18.02
C LEU A 140 -11.86 -13.72 -17.67
N SER A 141 -11.41 -14.88 -18.16
CA SER A 141 -11.90 -16.17 -17.65
C SER A 141 -11.57 -16.29 -16.16
N PRO A 142 -12.47 -16.83 -15.33
CA PRO A 142 -12.19 -17.13 -13.92
C PRO A 142 -11.00 -18.06 -13.73
#